data_AF-A0A482EAR0-F1
#
_entry.id   AF-A0A482EAR0-F1
#
_cell.length_a   1.000
_cell.length_b   1.000
_cell.length_c   1.000
_cell.angle_alpha   90.00
_cell.angle_beta   90.00
_cell.angle_gamma   90.00
#
_symmetry.space_group_name_H-M   'P 1'
#
loop_
_entity.id
_entity.type
_entity.pdbx_description
1 polymer ?
#
loop_
_entity_poly.entity_id
_entity_poly.type
_entity_poly.pdbx_seq_one_letter_code
_entity_poly.pdbx_strand_id
1 'polypeptide(L)'
;MYYYEISSIKSLVYVINHFEKYPLQTTKYVHYKLWCQVMDIIEKKEHLTLLGFYKILSIKSVFPKGLSVGILEVYSTKFIPIVKPVFEPSNTLLDHNWIAGFTQADGTFGLNYTKAPKMKLGFTCQPQFRITQHERDLMVLKRIIESMGCGTVVKPGDGIDRHSISVANITDLTNVVIPLFEKNPIYGAKNKDFLDFCKGIYIIKNKRHLTFEGLNELKILAYGMNTYRKF
;
A
#
# COMPACT_ATOMS: atom_id res chain seq x y z
N MET A 1 -2.40 10.85 -16.82
CA MET A 1 -2.39 10.72 -15.34
C MET A 1 -3.53 11.57 -14.82
N TYR A 2 -4.44 10.99 -14.04
CA TYR A 2 -5.57 11.71 -13.46
C TYR A 2 -5.25 12.00 -12.00
N TYR A 3 -5.63 13.18 -11.51
CA TYR A 3 -5.45 13.58 -10.12
C TYR A 3 -6.80 13.91 -9.48
N TYR A 4 -6.96 13.53 -8.22
CA TYR A 4 -8.03 14.00 -7.35
C TYR A 4 -7.40 14.87 -6.27
N GLU A 5 -7.79 16.14 -6.22
CA GLU A 5 -7.21 17.13 -5.33
C GLU A 5 -8.30 17.91 -4.58
N ILE A 6 -8.07 18.12 -3.29
CA ILE A 6 -8.86 19.01 -2.44
C ILE A 6 -7.90 20.06 -1.89
N SER A 7 -8.13 21.33 -2.22
CA SER A 7 -7.26 22.44 -1.84
C SER A 7 -7.97 23.56 -1.08
N SER A 8 -9.30 23.59 -1.09
CA SER A 8 -10.06 24.62 -0.36
C SER A 8 -10.05 24.33 1.15
N ILE A 9 -9.74 25.34 1.98
CA ILE A 9 -9.73 25.19 3.45
C ILE A 9 -11.07 24.65 3.96
N LYS A 10 -12.18 25.17 3.43
CA LYS A 10 -13.54 24.71 3.78
C LYS A 10 -13.73 23.22 3.50
N SER A 11 -13.19 22.71 2.40
CA SER A 11 -13.30 21.29 2.04
C SER A 11 -12.31 20.40 2.81
N LEU A 12 -11.14 20.93 3.16
CA LEU A 12 -10.10 20.20 3.89
C LEU A 12 -10.54 19.78 5.30
N VAL A 13 -11.48 20.50 5.92
CA VAL A 13 -12.11 20.09 7.19
C VAL A 13 -12.75 18.70 7.08
N TYR A 14 -13.38 18.37 5.94
CA TYR A 14 -13.95 17.02 5.76
C TYR A 14 -12.87 15.94 5.66
N VAL A 15 -11.71 16.28 5.10
CA VAL A 15 -10.55 15.37 5.03
C VAL A 15 -9.99 15.11 6.43
N ILE A 16 -9.85 16.16 7.25
CA ILE A 16 -9.43 16.04 8.65
C ILE A 16 -10.42 15.16 9.42
N ASN A 17 -11.71 15.51 9.41
CA ASN A 17 -12.74 14.75 10.12
C ASN A 17 -12.77 13.27 9.73
N HIS A 18 -12.55 12.96 8.44
CA HIS A 18 -12.46 11.58 7.98
C HIS A 18 -11.26 10.85 8.60
N PHE A 19 -10.06 11.42 8.55
CA PHE A 19 -8.85 10.76 9.05
C PHE A 19 -8.68 10.82 10.58
N GLU A 20 -9.41 11.69 11.28
CA GLU A 20 -9.58 11.57 12.74
C GLU A 20 -10.46 10.36 13.09
N LYS A 21 -11.55 10.15 12.35
CA LYS A 21 -12.45 9.00 12.57
C LYS A 21 -11.84 7.67 12.10
N TYR A 22 -11.06 7.71 11.03
CA TYR A 22 -10.41 6.56 10.41
C TYR A 22 -8.91 6.81 10.22
N PRO A 23 -8.10 6.67 11.29
CA PRO A 23 -6.69 7.02 11.26
C PRO A 23 -5.88 6.26 10.21
N LEU A 24 -4.93 6.97 9.59
CA LEU A 24 -3.92 6.36 8.71
C LEU A 24 -3.06 5.37 9.51
N GLN A 25 -2.69 4.25 8.88
CA GLN A 25 -2.01 3.14 9.55
C GLN A 25 -0.52 3.00 9.19
N THR A 26 0.02 3.94 8.40
CA THR A 26 1.43 3.97 7.97
C THR A 26 2.14 5.19 8.56
N THR A 27 3.45 5.31 8.33
CA THR A 27 4.23 6.52 8.67
C THR A 27 3.69 7.81 8.06
N LYS A 28 2.77 7.73 7.09
CA LYS A 28 2.01 8.88 6.56
C LYS A 28 1.15 9.56 7.64
N TYR A 29 0.72 8.83 8.67
CA TYR A 29 -0.03 9.36 9.81
C TYR A 29 0.68 10.52 10.50
N VAL A 30 2.00 10.42 10.71
CA VAL A 30 2.79 11.50 11.33
C VAL A 30 2.70 12.78 10.49
N HIS A 31 2.88 12.67 9.18
CA HIS A 31 2.80 13.84 8.29
C HIS A 31 1.37 14.40 8.22
N TYR A 32 0.34 13.55 8.30
CA TYR A 32 -1.05 13.99 8.40
C TYR A 32 -1.30 14.80 9.68
N LYS A 33 -0.80 14.36 10.84
CA LYS A 33 -0.93 15.11 12.10
C LYS A 33 -0.18 16.43 12.07
N LEU A 34 1.03 16.45 11.51
CA LEU A 34 1.77 17.70 11.29
C LEU A 34 1.05 18.65 10.32
N TRP A 35 0.41 18.10 9.29
CA TRP A 35 -0.42 18.88 8.38
C TRP A 35 -1.66 19.46 9.07
N CYS A 36 -2.32 18.71 9.97
CA CYS A 36 -3.43 19.23 10.78
C CYS A 36 -2.99 20.40 11.67
N GLN A 37 -1.80 20.34 12.29
CA GLN A 37 -1.26 21.47 13.06
C GLN A 37 -1.10 22.73 12.20
N VAL A 38 -0.68 22.59 10.93
CA VAL A 38 -0.62 23.72 9.99
C VAL A 38 -2.02 24.24 9.68
N MET A 39 -3.01 23.36 9.51
CA MET A 39 -4.40 23.76 9.30
C MET A 39 -4.96 24.54 10.49
N ASP A 40 -4.65 24.16 11.73
CA ASP A 40 -5.05 24.89 12.94
C ASP A 40 -4.43 26.31 12.98
N ILE A 41 -3.16 26.46 12.59
CA ILE A 41 -2.49 27.78 12.46
C ILE A 41 -3.20 28.63 11.39
N ILE A 42 -3.64 28.00 10.30
CA ILE A 42 -4.36 28.67 9.22
C ILE A 42 -5.74 29.13 9.69
N GLU A 43 -6.50 28.25 10.34
CA GLU A 43 -7.84 28.51 10.86
C GLU A 43 -7.84 29.68 11.86
N LYS A 44 -6.85 29.71 12.76
CA LYS A 44 -6.65 30.81 13.73
C LYS A 44 -6.12 32.11 13.12
N LYS A 45 -5.89 32.14 11.79
CA LYS A 45 -5.25 33.24 11.05
C LYS A 45 -3.83 33.60 11.54
N GLU A 46 -3.20 32.76 12.34
CA GLU A 46 -1.83 32.97 12.85
C GLU A 46 -0.79 32.98 11.72
N HIS A 47 -1.06 32.26 10.62
CA HIS A 47 -0.22 32.23 9.41
C HIS A 47 0.02 33.62 8.78
N LEU A 48 -0.82 34.61 9.09
CA LEU A 48 -0.67 36.00 8.63
C LEU A 48 0.37 36.79 9.45
N THR A 49 0.87 36.21 10.55
CA THR A 49 1.91 36.79 11.39
C THR A 49 3.27 36.17 11.08
N LEU A 50 4.35 36.93 11.32
CA LEU A 50 5.70 36.43 11.12
C LEU A 50 6.00 35.19 11.98
N LEU A 51 5.55 35.19 13.24
CA LEU A 51 5.70 34.07 14.14
C LEU A 51 4.94 32.82 13.65
N GLY A 52 3.70 32.98 13.21
CA GLY A 52 2.92 31.86 12.67
C GLY A 52 3.51 31.32 11.36
N PHE A 53 4.03 32.18 10.49
CA PHE A 53 4.78 31.74 9.32
C PHE A 53 6.02 30.92 9.69
N TYR A 54 6.80 31.35 10.68
CA TYR A 54 7.95 30.59 11.18
C TYR A 54 7.57 29.24 11.79
N LYS A 55 6.43 29.15 12.50
CA LYS A 55 5.88 27.87 12.97
C LYS A 55 5.58 26.93 11.79
N ILE A 56 4.98 27.45 10.72
CA ILE A 56 4.69 26.65 9.51
C ILE A 56 5.99 26.17 8.86
N LEU A 57 7.01 27.02 8.74
CA LEU A 57 8.32 26.61 8.20
C LEU A 57 8.97 25.51 9.04
N SER A 58 8.93 25.65 10.37
CA SER A 58 9.41 24.65 11.32
C SER A 58 8.75 23.28 11.09
N ILE A 59 7.42 23.23 10.97
CA ILE A 59 6.68 21.99 10.67
C ILE A 59 6.98 21.48 9.26
N LYS A 60 6.94 22.35 8.24
CA LYS A 60 7.10 21.97 6.84
C LYS A 60 8.50 21.41 6.54
N SER A 61 9.52 21.84 7.30
CA SER A 61 10.90 21.38 7.13
C SER A 61 11.10 19.88 7.30
N VAL A 62 10.26 19.20 8.10
CA VAL A 62 10.37 17.75 8.33
C VAL A 62 9.54 16.89 7.38
N PHE A 63 8.87 17.51 6.39
CA PHE A 63 8.17 16.78 5.34
C PHE A 63 9.17 16.18 4.35
N PRO A 64 8.80 15.12 3.58
CA PRO A 64 9.75 14.42 2.72
C PRO A 64 10.47 15.28 1.69
N LYS A 65 9.84 16.35 1.18
CA LYS A 65 10.44 17.30 0.24
C LYS A 65 11.14 18.50 0.92
N GLY A 66 11.09 18.60 2.25
CA GLY A 66 11.68 19.71 3.00
C GLY A 66 11.19 21.09 2.57
N LEU A 67 12.04 22.09 2.75
CA LEU A 67 11.87 23.45 2.23
C LEU A 67 12.70 23.62 0.95
N SER A 68 12.24 24.51 0.06
CA SER A 68 13.02 24.86 -1.13
C SER A 68 14.27 25.66 -0.76
N VAL A 69 15.28 25.61 -1.63
CA VAL A 69 16.55 26.33 -1.45
C VAL A 69 16.33 27.82 -1.20
N GLY A 70 15.50 28.48 -2.01
CA GLY A 70 15.21 29.91 -1.83
C GLY A 70 14.52 30.27 -0.51
N ILE A 71 13.73 29.37 0.08
CA ILE A 71 13.20 29.59 1.44
C ILE A 71 14.32 29.46 2.48
N LEU A 72 15.20 28.47 2.33
CA LEU A 72 16.30 28.24 3.27
C LEU A 72 17.31 29.39 3.28
N GLU A 73 17.63 29.96 2.11
CA GLU A 73 18.52 31.11 1.99
C GLU A 73 18.03 32.32 2.79
N VAL A 74 16.72 32.55 2.82
CA VAL A 74 16.12 33.71 3.50
C VAL A 74 15.79 33.42 4.97
N TYR A 75 15.33 32.21 5.30
CA TYR A 75 14.68 31.92 6.57
C TYR A 75 15.39 30.89 7.47
N SER A 76 16.49 30.28 7.04
CA SER A 76 17.19 29.22 7.81
C SER A 76 17.56 29.60 9.25
N THR A 77 17.84 30.88 9.51
CA THR A 77 18.18 31.39 10.86
C THR A 77 16.99 31.91 11.64
N LYS A 78 15.79 31.89 11.05
CA LYS A 78 14.57 32.52 11.60
C LYS A 78 13.62 31.53 12.26
N PHE A 79 13.83 30.24 12.08
CA PHE A 79 13.02 29.19 12.72
C PHE A 79 13.91 28.01 13.11
N ILE A 80 13.43 27.21 14.05
CA ILE A 80 14.07 25.96 14.46
C ILE A 80 13.18 24.82 13.96
N PRO A 81 13.67 23.87 13.14
CA PRO A 81 12.90 22.68 12.75
C PRO A 81 12.34 21.94 13.96
N ILE A 82 11.11 21.45 13.87
CA ILE A 82 10.58 20.58 14.92
C ILE A 82 11.32 19.24 14.94
N VAL A 83 11.30 18.56 16.08
CA VAL A 83 11.60 17.12 16.13
C VAL A 83 10.40 16.38 15.57
N LYS A 84 10.59 15.67 14.46
CA LYS A 84 9.53 14.88 13.84
C LYS A 84 9.09 13.75 14.79
N PRO A 85 7.79 13.63 15.11
CA PRO A 85 7.29 12.53 15.92
C PRO A 85 7.59 11.17 15.30
N VAL A 86 7.90 10.19 16.14
CA VAL A 86 8.03 8.79 15.71
C VAL A 86 6.63 8.24 15.44
N PHE A 87 6.51 7.42 14.38
CA PHE A 87 5.25 6.73 14.12
C PHE A 87 5.09 5.57 15.10
N GLU A 88 4.01 5.62 15.89
CA GLU A 88 3.63 4.52 16.78
C GLU A 88 2.41 3.80 16.21
N PRO A 89 2.54 2.50 15.85
CA PRO A 89 1.41 1.73 15.34
C PRO A 89 0.41 1.42 16.45
N SER A 90 -0.87 1.29 16.09
CA SER A 90 -1.87 0.70 16.99
C SER A 90 -1.60 -0.79 17.20
N ASN A 91 -1.81 -1.26 18.43
CA ASN A 91 -1.79 -2.69 18.79
C ASN A 91 -3.06 -3.44 18.35
N THR A 92 -4.08 -2.74 17.86
CA THR A 92 -5.28 -3.37 17.32
C THR A 92 -5.01 -3.94 15.94
N LEU A 93 -5.66 -5.08 15.65
CA LEU A 93 -5.70 -5.64 14.30
C LEU A 93 -6.26 -4.61 13.31
N LEU A 94 -5.79 -4.69 12.07
CA LEU A 94 -6.25 -3.85 10.97
C LEU A 94 -7.63 -4.32 10.51
N ASP A 95 -8.50 -3.35 10.26
CA ASP A 95 -9.78 -3.59 9.61
C ASP A 95 -9.59 -4.20 8.20
N HIS A 96 -10.40 -5.19 7.85
CA HIS A 96 -10.25 -5.89 6.56
C HIS A 96 -10.57 -5.00 5.35
N ASN A 97 -11.43 -3.98 5.48
CA ASN A 97 -11.65 -2.99 4.42
C ASN A 97 -10.43 -2.08 4.26
N TRP A 98 -9.72 -1.78 5.35
CA TRP A 98 -8.44 -1.07 5.26
C TRP A 98 -7.40 -1.88 4.49
N ILE A 99 -7.28 -3.19 4.77
CA ILE A 99 -6.38 -4.09 4.04
C ILE A 99 -6.78 -4.16 2.55
N ALA A 100 -8.08 -4.23 2.26
CA ALA A 100 -8.59 -4.19 0.89
C ALA A 100 -8.22 -2.89 0.16
N GLY A 101 -8.45 -1.74 0.79
CA GLY A 101 -8.07 -0.44 0.25
C GLY A 101 -6.56 -0.27 0.06
N PHE A 102 -5.75 -0.80 0.98
CA PHE A 102 -4.29 -0.77 0.85
C PHE A 102 -3.81 -1.67 -0.29
N THR A 103 -4.42 -2.86 -0.43
CA THR A 103 -4.17 -3.79 -1.54
C THR A 103 -4.58 -3.20 -2.90
N GLN A 104 -5.66 -2.39 -2.94
CA GLN A 104 -6.08 -1.68 -4.14
C GLN A 104 -4.99 -0.77 -4.70
N ALA A 105 -4.14 -0.19 -3.83
CA ALA A 105 -3.02 0.64 -4.24
C ALA A 105 -1.74 -0.19 -4.47
N ASP A 106 -1.28 -0.91 -3.44
CA ASP A 106 0.09 -1.45 -3.38
C ASP A 106 0.16 -2.99 -3.44
N GLY A 107 -0.98 -3.66 -3.59
CA GLY A 107 -1.06 -5.12 -3.66
C GLY A 107 -1.06 -5.68 -5.08
N THR A 108 -0.68 -6.95 -5.21
CA THR A 108 -0.59 -7.67 -6.50
C THR A 108 -1.13 -9.09 -6.34
N PHE A 109 -1.99 -9.48 -7.29
CA PHE A 109 -2.44 -10.85 -7.49
C PHE A 109 -1.74 -11.41 -8.73
N GLY A 110 -0.91 -12.44 -8.56
CA GLY A 110 -0.05 -12.93 -9.63
C GLY A 110 -0.18 -14.42 -9.88
N LEU A 111 -0.18 -14.80 -11.15
CA LEU A 111 0.05 -16.17 -11.62
C LEU A 111 1.39 -16.20 -12.37
N ASN A 112 2.43 -16.71 -11.70
CA ASN A 112 3.78 -16.74 -12.24
C ASN A 112 3.96 -17.96 -13.15
N TYR A 113 3.57 -17.84 -14.42
CA TYR A 113 3.82 -18.85 -15.45
C TYR A 113 5.28 -18.77 -15.95
N THR A 114 6.08 -19.80 -15.72
CA THR A 114 7.53 -19.79 -16.02
C THR A 114 8.03 -21.11 -16.60
N LYS A 115 9.12 -21.04 -17.37
CA LYS A 115 9.81 -22.23 -17.89
C LYS A 115 10.47 -22.98 -16.73
N ALA A 116 10.19 -24.27 -16.62
CA ALA A 116 10.70 -25.15 -15.58
C ALA A 116 11.13 -26.48 -16.21
N PRO A 117 12.36 -26.56 -16.77
CA PRO A 117 12.81 -27.73 -17.55
C PRO A 117 12.79 -29.05 -16.80
N LYS A 118 12.86 -29.01 -15.46
CA LYS A 118 12.81 -30.18 -14.58
C LYS A 118 11.38 -30.75 -14.40
N MET A 119 10.35 -29.99 -14.77
CA MET A 119 8.95 -30.44 -14.69
C MET A 119 8.57 -31.23 -15.93
N LYS A 120 7.66 -32.21 -15.79
CA LYS A 120 7.19 -33.09 -16.89
C LYS A 120 6.71 -32.32 -18.13
N LEU A 121 6.06 -31.18 -17.92
CA LEU A 121 5.51 -30.34 -18.99
C LEU A 121 6.45 -29.21 -19.43
N GLY A 122 7.66 -29.12 -18.86
CA GLY A 122 8.65 -28.08 -19.14
C GLY A 122 8.31 -26.68 -18.62
N PHE A 123 7.14 -26.49 -18.00
CA PHE A 123 6.64 -25.23 -17.46
C PHE A 123 5.94 -25.46 -16.10
N THR A 124 5.81 -24.38 -15.34
CA THR A 124 5.04 -24.33 -14.10
C THR A 124 4.28 -23.02 -14.00
N CYS A 125 3.27 -22.98 -13.13
CA CYS A 125 2.58 -21.76 -12.78
C CYS A 125 2.38 -21.73 -11.26
N GLN A 126 2.89 -20.69 -10.60
CA GLN A 126 2.76 -20.53 -9.15
C GLN A 126 1.93 -19.28 -8.82
N PRO A 127 0.90 -19.40 -7.97
CA PRO A 127 0.11 -18.25 -7.55
C PRO A 127 0.83 -17.51 -6.43
N GLN A 128 0.66 -16.19 -6.40
CA GLN A 128 1.23 -15.36 -5.35
C GLN A 128 0.41 -14.09 -5.12
N PHE A 129 0.00 -13.87 -3.89
CA PHE A 129 -0.47 -12.58 -3.40
C PHE A 129 0.69 -11.85 -2.73
N ARG A 130 0.87 -10.56 -3.05
CA ARG A 130 1.91 -9.70 -2.46
C ARG A 130 1.38 -8.31 -2.14
N ILE A 131 1.93 -7.70 -1.11
CA ILE A 131 1.89 -6.24 -0.89
C ILE A 131 3.33 -5.80 -0.65
N THR A 132 3.79 -4.75 -1.34
CA THR A 132 5.16 -4.25 -1.24
C THR A 132 5.17 -2.83 -0.72
N GLN A 133 6.08 -2.52 0.20
CA GLN A 133 6.22 -1.18 0.76
C GLN A 133 7.68 -0.86 1.09
N HIS A 134 8.00 0.44 1.20
CA HIS A 134 9.29 0.88 1.71
C HIS A 134 9.54 0.37 3.13
N GLU A 135 10.80 0.08 3.48
CA GLU A 135 11.22 -0.44 4.80
C GLU A 135 10.76 0.40 5.99
N ARG A 136 10.58 1.71 5.83
CA ARG A 136 10.06 2.60 6.89
C ARG A 136 8.66 2.20 7.37
N ASP A 137 7.91 1.51 6.52
CA ASP A 137 6.57 1.01 6.79
C ASP A 137 6.58 -0.52 6.97
N LEU A 138 7.73 -1.16 7.22
CA LEU A 138 7.81 -2.61 7.49
C LEU A 138 6.85 -3.04 8.60
N MET A 139 6.63 -2.18 9.59
CA MET A 139 5.67 -2.44 10.67
C MET A 139 4.24 -2.62 10.14
N VAL A 140 3.81 -1.88 9.10
CA VAL A 140 2.47 -2.05 8.54
C VAL A 140 2.33 -3.40 7.85
N LEU A 141 3.38 -3.87 7.18
CA LEU A 141 3.41 -5.19 6.54
C LEU A 141 3.26 -6.32 7.58
N LYS A 142 3.95 -6.20 8.72
CA LYS A 142 3.80 -7.15 9.83
C LYS A 142 2.38 -7.16 10.41
N ARG A 143 1.78 -5.99 10.60
CA ARG A 143 0.38 -5.87 11.07
C ARG A 143 -0.62 -6.46 10.09
N ILE A 144 -0.37 -6.36 8.77
CA ILE A 144 -1.22 -7.00 7.76
C ILE A 144 -1.15 -8.53 7.90
N ILE A 145 0.04 -9.11 8.07
CA ILE A 145 0.20 -10.56 8.30
C ILE A 145 -0.56 -10.99 9.55
N GLU A 146 -0.38 -10.26 10.66
CA GLU A 146 -1.06 -10.55 11.92
C GLU A 146 -2.59 -10.49 11.78
N SER A 147 -3.09 -9.47 11.08
CA SER A 147 -4.54 -9.27 10.88
C SER A 147 -5.15 -10.28 9.92
N MET A 148 -4.40 -10.71 8.89
CA MET A 148 -4.84 -11.76 7.97
C MET A 148 -4.67 -13.16 8.58
N GLY A 149 -3.78 -13.33 9.56
CA GLY A 149 -3.40 -14.63 10.10
C GLY A 149 -2.56 -15.48 9.14
N CYS A 150 -2.01 -14.89 8.07
CA CYS A 150 -1.22 -15.62 7.08
C CYS A 150 -0.19 -14.73 6.36
N GLY A 151 0.78 -15.38 5.71
CA GLY A 151 1.81 -14.73 4.91
C GLY A 151 3.13 -14.54 5.62
N THR A 152 4.16 -14.24 4.84
CA THR A 152 5.53 -14.06 5.33
C THR A 152 6.13 -12.77 4.80
N VAL A 153 6.99 -12.14 5.61
CA VAL A 153 7.80 -11.01 5.13
C VAL A 153 8.92 -11.54 4.26
N VAL A 154 9.10 -10.92 3.09
CA VAL A 154 10.15 -11.22 2.12
C VAL A 154 10.95 -9.94 1.91
N LYS A 155 12.27 -10.05 2.05
CA LYS A 155 13.23 -9.01 1.64
C LYS A 155 13.86 -9.44 0.30
N PRO A 156 13.78 -8.63 -0.76
CA PRO A 156 14.26 -9.00 -2.08
C PRO A 156 15.80 -9.10 -2.19
N GLY A 157 16.54 -8.51 -1.24
CA GLY A 157 18.00 -8.59 -1.16
C GLY A 157 18.59 -7.49 -0.28
N ASP A 158 19.92 -7.51 -0.11
CA ASP A 158 20.65 -6.44 0.58
C ASP A 158 20.68 -5.15 -0.26
N GLY A 159 20.63 -4.00 0.43
CA GLY A 159 20.62 -2.69 -0.21
C GLY A 159 19.27 -2.27 -0.85
N ILE A 160 18.24 -3.12 -0.81
CA ILE A 160 16.89 -2.74 -1.29
C ILE A 160 16.06 -2.19 -0.13
N ASP A 161 15.53 -0.98 -0.31
CA ASP A 161 14.75 -0.19 0.66
C ASP A 161 13.27 -0.62 0.77
N ARG A 162 12.94 -1.84 0.32
CA ARG A 162 11.57 -2.34 0.24
C ARG A 162 11.45 -3.74 0.80
N HIS A 163 10.29 -4.01 1.39
CA HIS A 163 9.88 -5.31 1.87
C HIS A 163 8.53 -5.66 1.24
N SER A 164 8.26 -6.95 1.14
CA SER A 164 6.94 -7.44 0.73
C SER A 164 6.40 -8.40 1.77
N ILE A 165 5.07 -8.47 1.91
CA ILE A 165 4.44 -9.71 2.40
C ILE A 165 4.14 -10.60 1.21
N SER A 166 4.20 -11.92 1.40
CA SER A 166 3.90 -12.89 0.37
C SER A 166 3.03 -14.02 0.92
N VAL A 167 1.97 -14.36 0.20
CA VAL A 167 1.16 -15.57 0.41
C VAL A 167 1.17 -16.36 -0.89
N ALA A 168 1.71 -17.58 -0.87
CA ALA A 168 1.87 -18.42 -2.06
C ALA A 168 1.36 -19.86 -1.87
N ASN A 169 1.17 -20.31 -0.63
CA ASN A 169 0.64 -21.65 -0.39
C ASN A 169 -0.87 -21.69 -0.69
N ILE A 170 -1.33 -22.80 -1.27
CA ILE A 170 -2.71 -22.92 -1.77
C ILE A 170 -3.75 -22.89 -0.64
N THR A 171 -3.39 -23.39 0.54
CA THR A 171 -4.28 -23.43 1.70
C THR A 171 -4.65 -22.02 2.14
N ASP A 172 -3.68 -21.15 2.42
CA ASP A 172 -3.93 -19.77 2.85
C ASP A 172 -4.56 -18.94 1.73
N LEU A 173 -4.12 -19.16 0.48
CA LEU A 173 -4.73 -18.48 -0.66
C LEU A 173 -6.24 -18.79 -0.77
N THR A 174 -6.63 -20.05 -0.55
CA THR A 174 -8.03 -20.46 -0.67
C THR A 174 -8.85 -20.12 0.57
N ASN A 175 -8.29 -20.26 1.77
CA ASN A 175 -9.03 -20.17 3.01
C ASN A 175 -8.98 -18.78 3.66
N VAL A 176 -8.02 -17.93 3.27
CA VAL A 176 -7.83 -16.60 3.85
C VAL A 176 -7.91 -15.51 2.78
N VAL A 177 -7.03 -15.55 1.78
CA VAL A 177 -6.88 -14.46 0.81
C VAL A 177 -8.14 -14.29 -0.04
N ILE A 178 -8.63 -15.36 -0.69
CA ILE A 178 -9.84 -15.30 -1.51
C ILE A 178 -11.05 -14.80 -0.67
N PRO A 179 -11.41 -15.42 0.48
CA PRO A 179 -12.55 -14.97 1.27
C PRO A 179 -12.45 -13.52 1.76
N LEU A 180 -11.24 -13.04 2.08
CA LEU A 180 -11.04 -11.65 2.50
C LEU A 180 -11.45 -10.69 1.39
N PHE A 181 -10.99 -10.91 0.15
CA PHE A 181 -11.27 -10.01 -0.98
C PHE A 181 -12.63 -10.25 -1.65
N GLU A 182 -13.28 -11.40 -1.42
CA GLU A 182 -14.69 -11.60 -1.74
C GLU A 182 -15.59 -10.80 -0.78
N LYS A 183 -15.29 -10.81 0.52
CA LYS A 183 -16.06 -10.07 1.54
C LYS A 183 -15.76 -8.56 1.52
N ASN A 184 -14.54 -8.17 1.16
CA ASN A 184 -14.07 -6.78 1.13
C ASN A 184 -13.56 -6.48 -0.30
N PRO A 185 -14.46 -6.14 -1.24
CA PRO A 185 -14.13 -6.08 -2.65
C PRO A 185 -13.06 -5.04 -2.99
N ILE A 186 -12.20 -5.43 -3.92
CA ILE A 186 -11.32 -4.52 -4.68
C ILE A 186 -12.00 -4.10 -5.98
N TYR A 187 -11.56 -3.00 -6.58
CA TYR A 187 -12.27 -2.33 -7.68
C TYR A 187 -11.42 -2.19 -8.96
N GLY A 188 -12.11 -1.91 -10.06
CA GLY A 188 -11.50 -1.57 -11.35
C GLY A 188 -10.67 -2.71 -11.95
N ALA A 189 -9.58 -2.33 -12.62
CA ALA A 189 -8.64 -3.24 -13.26
C ALA A 189 -8.17 -4.38 -12.34
N LYS A 190 -7.81 -4.04 -11.09
CA LYS A 190 -7.28 -5.01 -10.13
C LYS A 190 -8.32 -6.06 -9.73
N ASN A 191 -9.61 -5.73 -9.73
CA ASN A 191 -10.66 -6.72 -9.51
C ASN A 191 -10.68 -7.79 -10.60
N LYS A 192 -10.50 -7.40 -11.88
CA LYS A 192 -10.39 -8.37 -12.98
C LYS A 192 -9.19 -9.30 -12.77
N ASP A 193 -8.06 -8.75 -12.30
CA ASP A 193 -6.88 -9.55 -11.94
C ASP A 193 -7.14 -10.50 -10.78
N PHE A 194 -7.83 -10.06 -9.74
CA PHE A 194 -8.22 -10.92 -8.63
C PHE A 194 -9.15 -12.06 -9.06
N LEU A 195 -10.13 -11.80 -9.93
CA LEU A 195 -11.03 -12.83 -10.44
C LEU A 195 -10.27 -13.89 -11.26
N ASP A 196 -9.36 -13.48 -12.13
CA ASP A 196 -8.53 -14.41 -12.91
C ASP A 196 -7.52 -15.16 -12.02
N PHE A 197 -6.99 -14.50 -10.98
CA PHE A 197 -6.18 -15.12 -9.95
C PHE A 197 -6.95 -16.21 -9.19
N CYS A 198 -8.20 -15.95 -8.80
CA CYS A 198 -9.07 -16.95 -8.15
C CYS A 198 -9.26 -18.19 -9.02
N LYS A 199 -9.58 -18.00 -10.31
CA LYS A 199 -9.68 -19.11 -11.28
C LYS A 199 -8.38 -19.93 -11.32
N GLY A 200 -7.24 -19.25 -11.39
CA GLY A 200 -5.93 -19.90 -11.39
C GLY A 200 -5.66 -20.71 -10.12
N ILE A 201 -6.00 -20.17 -8.95
CA ILE A 201 -5.88 -20.90 -7.67
C ILE A 201 -6.71 -22.19 -7.70
N TYR A 202 -7.94 -22.16 -8.20
CA TYR A 202 -8.79 -23.36 -8.27
C TYR A 202 -8.27 -24.41 -9.26
N ILE A 203 -7.66 -24.01 -10.39
CA ILE A 203 -6.95 -24.94 -11.29
C ILE A 203 -5.81 -25.63 -10.54
N ILE A 204 -5.05 -24.87 -9.75
CA ILE A 204 -3.89 -25.39 -9.01
C ILE A 204 -4.33 -26.29 -7.85
N LYS A 205 -5.35 -25.88 -7.07
CA LYS A 205 -5.96 -26.62 -5.97
C LYS A 205 -6.43 -28.01 -6.41
N ASN A 206 -7.06 -28.09 -7.58
CA ASN A 206 -7.54 -29.35 -8.16
C ASN A 206 -6.46 -30.13 -8.92
N LYS A 207 -5.19 -29.77 -8.77
CA LYS A 207 -4.03 -30.39 -9.43
C LYS A 207 -4.08 -30.42 -10.97
N ARG A 208 -4.99 -29.69 -11.60
CA ARG A 208 -5.12 -29.59 -13.06
C ARG A 208 -3.93 -28.91 -13.73
N HIS A 209 -3.16 -28.11 -12.99
CA HIS A 209 -1.88 -27.55 -13.44
C HIS A 209 -0.82 -28.60 -13.83
N LEU A 210 -1.04 -29.87 -13.50
CA LEU A 210 -0.19 -31.01 -13.88
C LEU A 210 -0.56 -31.63 -15.24
N THR A 211 -1.64 -31.15 -15.88
CA THR A 211 -2.03 -31.54 -17.25
C THR A 211 -1.70 -30.44 -18.25
N PHE A 212 -1.58 -30.79 -19.53
CA PHE A 212 -1.31 -29.81 -20.58
C PHE A 212 -2.43 -28.77 -20.67
N GLU A 213 -3.69 -29.22 -20.59
CA GLU A 213 -4.88 -28.38 -20.69
C GLU A 213 -4.95 -27.38 -19.53
N GLY A 214 -4.81 -27.86 -18.28
CA GLY A 214 -4.86 -26.98 -17.11
C GLY A 214 -3.67 -26.01 -17.04
N LEU A 215 -2.49 -26.43 -17.51
CA LEU A 215 -1.33 -25.55 -17.61
C LEU A 215 -1.50 -24.49 -18.71
N ASN A 216 -2.14 -24.84 -19.83
CA ASN A 216 -2.48 -23.88 -20.89
C ASN A 216 -3.55 -22.88 -20.45
N GLU A 217 -4.56 -23.32 -19.68
CA GLU A 217 -5.53 -22.41 -19.06
C GLU A 217 -4.83 -21.39 -18.14
N LEU A 218 -3.90 -21.85 -17.29
CA LEU A 218 -3.11 -20.97 -16.42
C LEU A 218 -2.23 -20.00 -17.20
N LYS A 219 -1.65 -20.45 -18.32
CA LYS A 219 -0.88 -19.60 -19.24
C LYS A 219 -1.75 -18.46 -19.78
N ILE A 220 -2.96 -18.77 -20.26
CA ILE A 220 -3.90 -17.78 -20.81
C ILE A 220 -4.29 -16.77 -19.72
N LEU A 221 -4.61 -17.23 -18.51
CA LEU A 221 -4.91 -16.35 -17.38
C LEU A 221 -3.73 -15.43 -17.05
N ALA A 222 -2.52 -16.00 -16.89
CA ALA A 222 -1.32 -15.24 -16.54
C ALA A 222 -1.00 -14.13 -17.55
N TYR A 223 -1.12 -14.42 -18.86
CA TYR A 223 -0.93 -13.44 -19.92
C TYR A 223 -2.14 -12.52 -20.17
N GLY A 224 -3.24 -12.70 -19.44
CA GLY A 224 -4.40 -11.80 -19.43
C GLY A 224 -4.45 -10.87 -18.21
N MET A 225 -3.51 -11.01 -17.27
CA MET A 225 -3.50 -10.31 -15.99
C MET A 225 -2.47 -9.16 -15.93
N ASN A 226 -2.70 -8.23 -15.02
CA ASN A 226 -1.79 -7.16 -14.62
C ASN A 226 -1.32 -6.34 -15.85
N THR A 227 -0.01 -6.19 -16.05
CA THR A 227 0.59 -5.42 -17.15
C THR A 227 0.21 -5.92 -18.54
N TYR A 228 -0.27 -7.16 -18.67
CA TYR A 228 -0.71 -7.72 -19.95
C TYR A 228 -2.19 -7.46 -20.24
N ARG A 229 -2.97 -6.99 -19.25
CA ARG A 229 -4.40 -6.73 -19.41
C ARG A 229 -4.61 -5.48 -20.27
N LYS A 230 -5.32 -5.65 -21.39
CA LYS A 230 -5.75 -4.55 -22.28
C LYS A 230 -7.06 -3.94 -21.78
N PHE A 231 -7.19 -2.62 -21.91
CA PHE A 231 -8.39 -1.83 -21.56
C PHE A 231 -8.89 -1.08 -22.77
#